data_AF-A0A538RZH0-F1
#
_entry.id   AF-A0A538RZH0-F1
#
_cell.length_a   1.000
_cell.length_b   1.000
_cell.length_c   1.000
_cell.angle_alpha   90.00
_cell.angle_beta   90.00
_cell.angle_gamma   90.00
#
_symmetry.space_group_name_H-M   'P 1'
#
loop_
_entity.id
_entity.type
_entity.pdbx_description
1 polymer ?
#
loop_
_entity_poly.entity_id
_entity_poly.type
_entity_poly.pdbx_seq_one_letter_code
_entity_poly.pdbx_strand_id
1 'polypeptide(L)'
;MEPTNEDEPQEARQAIPGNDDRRASQSNGGVRQGVRCRQGSALVSANATPLGTGQGQVAPFQKAPPAERVDLARLSTTERIVVLVSRANFEVELGGLSAFFYNSAGNYAAETLLALETVGAVHAAAALRAAMALFPGGSPAADRDRRYTGWRTVAASLGSLDQEFGRDKPDVFSRLCSFIECHAAELRQHGAEG
;
A
#
# COMPACT_ATOMS: atom_id res chain seq x y z
N MET A 1 66.72 9.92 29.86
CA MET A 1 65.53 9.28 30.45
C MET A 1 65.11 8.18 29.49
N GLU A 2 65.48 6.94 29.83
CA GLU A 2 64.91 5.71 29.29
C GLU A 2 63.44 5.51 29.75
N PRO A 3 62.68 4.51 29.25
CA PRO A 3 62.77 3.82 27.96
C PRO A 3 61.40 3.61 27.25
N THR A 4 61.51 3.13 26.02
CA THR A 4 60.55 2.39 25.18
C THR A 4 59.84 1.23 25.88
N ASN A 5 58.59 0.95 25.52
CA ASN A 5 57.98 -0.39 25.64
C ASN A 5 57.04 -0.65 24.45
N GLU A 6 57.52 -1.52 23.55
CA GLU A 6 56.72 -2.39 22.70
C GLU A 6 56.09 -3.48 23.60
N ASP A 7 54.84 -3.87 23.33
CA ASP A 7 54.33 -5.25 23.56
C ASP A 7 52.90 -5.38 23.02
N GLU A 8 52.78 -5.81 21.77
CA GLU A 8 51.75 -6.79 21.37
C GLU A 8 52.41 -8.17 21.54
N PRO A 9 51.70 -9.25 21.96
CA PRO A 9 50.98 -10.03 20.94
C PRO A 9 49.78 -10.90 21.42
N GLN A 10 48.89 -11.16 20.44
CA GLN A 10 48.31 -12.45 20.03
C GLN A 10 47.55 -13.40 20.99
N GLU A 11 46.47 -13.94 20.39
CA GLU A 11 45.82 -15.25 20.59
C GLU A 11 44.82 -15.45 21.74
N ALA A 12 43.54 -15.49 21.34
CA ALA A 12 42.64 -16.56 21.75
C ALA A 12 41.79 -17.01 20.55
N ARG A 13 42.34 -17.95 19.78
CA ARG A 13 41.57 -18.89 18.96
C ARG A 13 40.90 -19.90 19.89
N GLN A 14 39.77 -20.43 19.42
CA GLN A 14 39.10 -21.72 19.73
C GLN A 14 37.62 -21.48 20.09
N ALA A 15 36.63 -22.27 19.67
CA ALA A 15 36.52 -23.31 18.65
C ALA A 15 35.00 -23.60 18.52
N ILE A 16 34.56 -23.95 17.32
CA ILE A 16 33.24 -24.51 17.03
C ILE A 16 33.21 -25.99 17.48
N PRO A 17 32.08 -26.47 18.01
CA PRO A 17 31.45 -27.67 17.46
C PRO A 17 29.99 -27.34 17.11
N GLY A 18 29.45 -27.63 15.93
CA GLY A 18 29.45 -28.94 15.30
C GLY A 18 28.28 -29.75 15.88
N ASN A 19 27.08 -29.65 15.28
CA ASN A 19 26.12 -30.75 15.34
C ASN A 19 25.16 -30.71 14.15
N ASP A 20 25.47 -31.53 13.14
CA ASP A 20 24.49 -32.17 12.26
C ASP A 20 23.77 -33.26 13.07
N ASP A 21 22.43 -33.27 13.07
CA ASP A 21 21.68 -34.45 12.62
C ASP A 21 20.14 -34.23 12.69
N ARG A 22 19.54 -34.45 11.52
CA ARG A 22 18.30 -35.21 11.26
C ARG A 22 16.93 -34.75 11.81
N ARG A 23 16.11 -34.39 10.81
CA ARG A 23 14.89 -35.12 10.37
C ARG A 23 13.66 -35.15 11.28
N ALA A 24 12.60 -34.59 10.69
CA ALA A 24 11.17 -34.91 10.81
C ALA A 24 10.41 -34.48 12.07
N SER A 25 9.49 -33.53 11.87
CA SER A 25 8.05 -33.84 11.98
C SER A 25 7.22 -32.72 11.38
N GLN A 26 6.35 -33.09 10.45
CA GLN A 26 5.22 -32.31 9.98
C GLN A 26 4.33 -31.97 11.18
N SER A 27 3.88 -30.72 11.28
CA SER A 27 2.63 -30.41 11.98
C SER A 27 1.88 -29.33 11.21
N ASN A 28 0.80 -29.77 10.59
CA ASN A 28 -0.25 -28.96 9.99
C ASN A 28 -0.70 -27.84 10.94
N GLY A 29 -0.71 -26.61 10.43
CA GLY A 29 -1.19 -25.43 11.15
C GLY A 29 -1.94 -24.48 10.22
N GLY A 30 -3.08 -24.93 9.71
CA GLY A 30 -4.23 -24.11 9.30
C GLY A 30 -3.95 -22.83 8.50
N VAL A 31 -3.77 -22.98 7.18
CA VAL A 31 -4.02 -21.87 6.24
C VAL A 31 -5.49 -21.50 6.37
N ARG A 32 -5.77 -20.33 6.96
CA ARG A 32 -7.11 -19.73 6.94
C ARG A 32 -7.49 -19.54 5.47
N GLN A 33 -8.55 -20.22 5.08
CA GLN A 33 -9.07 -20.25 3.72
C GLN A 33 -9.29 -18.83 3.22
N GLY A 34 -8.55 -18.45 2.18
CA GLY A 34 -8.90 -17.29 1.36
C GLY A 34 -10.31 -17.50 0.83
N VAL A 35 -11.15 -16.48 0.98
CA VAL A 35 -12.47 -16.41 0.39
C VAL A 35 -12.28 -16.54 -1.13
N ARG A 36 -12.55 -17.73 -1.67
CA ARG A 36 -12.56 -17.94 -3.13
C ARG A 36 -13.83 -17.30 -3.68
N CYS A 37 -13.69 -16.08 -4.19
CA CYS A 37 -14.71 -15.50 -5.06
C CYS A 37 -14.81 -16.32 -6.34
N ARG A 38 -16.02 -16.78 -6.65
CA ARG A 38 -16.31 -17.48 -7.90
C ARG A 38 -16.13 -16.50 -9.06
N GLN A 39 -15.09 -16.68 -9.86
CA GLN A 39 -14.98 -16.01 -11.16
C GLN A 39 -16.04 -16.62 -12.09
N GLY A 40 -17.14 -15.90 -12.28
CA GLY A 40 -18.14 -16.21 -13.30
C GLY A 40 -17.66 -15.68 -14.65
N SER A 41 -17.27 -16.58 -15.55
CA SER A 41 -16.92 -16.24 -16.93
C SER A 41 -18.20 -16.01 -17.74
N ALA A 42 -18.56 -14.74 -17.99
CA ALA A 42 -19.59 -14.38 -18.96
C ALA A 42 -18.93 -13.74 -20.19
N LEU A 43 -18.98 -14.47 -21.31
CA LEU A 43 -18.62 -13.99 -22.64
C LEU A 43 -19.60 -12.87 -23.05
N VAL A 44 -19.12 -11.63 -23.19
CA VAL A 44 -19.89 -10.53 -23.77
C VAL A 44 -19.70 -10.55 -25.29
N SER A 45 -20.79 -10.81 -26.00
CA SER A 45 -20.89 -10.71 -27.46
C SER A 45 -20.84 -9.24 -27.89
N ALA A 46 -19.81 -8.88 -28.65
CA ALA A 46 -19.66 -7.54 -29.22
C ALA A 46 -20.49 -7.40 -30.50
N ASN A 47 -21.59 -6.65 -30.45
CA ASN A 47 -22.19 -6.05 -31.65
C ASN A 47 -21.85 -4.56 -31.65
N ALA A 48 -20.91 -4.18 -32.53
CA ALA A 48 -20.53 -2.80 -32.73
C ALA A 48 -21.48 -2.13 -33.74
N THR A 49 -22.22 -1.14 -33.29
CA THR A 49 -22.95 -0.19 -34.14
C THR A 49 -22.01 0.96 -34.50
N PRO A 50 -21.92 1.40 -35.76
CA PRO A 50 -21.00 2.48 -36.14
C PRO A 50 -21.43 3.83 -35.55
N LEU A 51 -20.44 4.56 -35.02
CA LEU A 51 -20.59 5.90 -34.46
C LEU A 51 -20.97 6.89 -35.57
N GLY A 52 -22.12 7.55 -35.43
CA GLY A 52 -22.53 8.68 -36.25
C GLY A 52 -21.63 9.89 -36.00
N THR A 53 -21.20 10.54 -37.07
CA THR A 53 -20.49 11.83 -37.06
C THR A 53 -21.46 12.96 -36.67
N GLY A 54 -21.75 13.07 -35.38
CA GLY A 54 -22.40 14.24 -34.81
C GLY A 54 -21.35 15.28 -34.42
N GLN A 55 -21.36 16.43 -35.08
CA GLN A 55 -20.68 17.64 -34.59
C GLN A 55 -21.41 18.12 -33.33
N GLY A 56 -21.15 17.46 -32.19
CA GLY A 56 -21.67 17.83 -30.90
C GLY A 56 -20.86 18.99 -30.33
N GLN A 57 -21.53 20.13 -30.13
CA GLN A 57 -21.01 21.23 -29.32
C GLN A 57 -20.61 20.67 -27.94
N VAL A 58 -19.31 20.61 -27.64
CA VAL A 58 -18.84 20.22 -26.32
C VAL A 58 -19.28 21.29 -25.32
N ALA A 59 -20.11 20.91 -24.36
CA ALA A 59 -20.47 21.79 -23.26
C ALA A 59 -19.18 22.23 -22.53
N PRO A 60 -19.09 23.49 -22.07
CA PRO A 60 -17.92 23.93 -21.30
C PRO A 60 -17.75 23.03 -20.08
N PHE A 61 -16.51 22.63 -19.80
CA PHE A 61 -16.16 21.82 -18.64
C PHE A 61 -16.59 22.57 -17.38
N GLN A 62 -17.69 22.14 -16.77
CA GLN A 62 -18.14 22.68 -15.50
C GLN A 62 -17.15 22.23 -14.45
N LYS A 63 -16.58 23.20 -13.71
CA LYS A 63 -15.73 22.89 -12.56
C LYS A 63 -16.54 22.02 -11.59
N ALA A 64 -16.12 20.77 -11.42
CA ALA A 64 -16.72 19.89 -10.43
C ALA A 64 -16.76 20.61 -9.08
N PRO A 65 -17.82 20.44 -8.27
CA PRO A 65 -17.83 20.96 -6.92
C PRO A 65 -16.56 20.49 -6.19
N PRO A 66 -16.03 21.28 -5.23
CA PRO A 66 -14.91 20.84 -4.42
C PRO A 66 -15.22 19.43 -3.92
N ALA A 67 -14.31 18.48 -4.12
CA ALA A 67 -14.50 17.13 -3.65
C ALA A 67 -14.79 17.20 -2.15
N GLU A 68 -16.02 16.85 -1.76
CA GLU A 68 -16.39 16.77 -0.36
C GLU A 68 -15.43 15.81 0.31
N ARG A 69 -14.81 16.25 1.41
CA ARG A 69 -13.96 15.35 2.19
C ARG A 69 -14.89 14.34 2.85
N VAL A 70 -15.05 13.20 2.20
CA VAL A 70 -15.79 12.08 2.78
C VAL A 70 -15.20 11.80 4.15
N ASP A 71 -16.03 11.96 5.18
CA ASP A 71 -15.68 11.54 6.52
C ASP A 71 -15.57 10.01 6.52
N LEU A 72 -14.33 9.51 6.59
CA LEU A 72 -14.05 8.08 6.59
C LEU A 72 -14.72 7.38 7.79
N ALA A 73 -15.12 8.10 8.84
CA ALA A 73 -15.84 7.52 9.96
C ALA A 73 -17.28 7.09 9.61
N ARG A 74 -17.88 7.68 8.56
CA ARG A 74 -19.25 7.34 8.11
C ARG A 74 -19.31 6.14 7.16
N LEU A 75 -18.16 5.77 6.60
CA LEU A 75 -18.03 4.66 5.67
C LEU A 75 -17.98 3.31 6.41
N SER A 76 -18.51 2.27 5.78
CA SER A 76 -18.33 0.89 6.23
C SER A 76 -16.85 0.49 6.13
N THR A 77 -16.45 -0.58 6.81
CA THR A 77 -15.07 -1.09 6.73
C THR A 77 -14.64 -1.33 5.28
N THR A 78 -15.50 -1.93 4.46
CA THR A 78 -15.24 -2.24 3.05
C THR A 78 -15.09 -0.97 2.22
N GLU A 79 -15.97 0.01 2.41
CA GLU A 79 -15.90 1.32 1.74
C GLU A 79 -14.62 2.07 2.12
N ARG A 80 -14.21 2.01 3.40
CA ARG A 80 -12.95 2.61 3.86
C ARG A 80 -11.74 1.97 3.20
N ILE A 81 -11.70 0.64 3.11
CA ILE A 81 -10.61 -0.08 2.42
C ILE A 81 -10.50 0.40 0.98
N VAL A 82 -11.63 0.48 0.27
CA VAL A 82 -11.67 0.96 -1.12
C VAL A 82 -11.10 2.38 -1.25
N VAL A 83 -11.54 3.31 -0.40
CA VAL A 83 -11.06 4.69 -0.43
C VAL A 83 -9.57 4.79 -0.09
N LEU A 84 -9.11 4.08 0.94
CA LEU A 84 -7.71 4.12 1.38
C LEU A 84 -6.77 3.57 0.31
N VAL A 85 -7.07 2.39 -0.25
CA VAL A 85 -6.24 1.76 -1.29
C VAL A 85 -6.29 2.57 -2.58
N SER A 86 -7.46 3.06 -2.99
CA SER A 86 -7.60 3.88 -4.19
C SER A 86 -6.76 5.16 -4.10
N ARG A 87 -6.82 5.87 -2.97
CA ARG A 87 -6.03 7.08 -2.73
C ARG A 87 -4.53 6.77 -2.68
N ALA A 88 -4.13 5.70 -2.01
CA ALA A 88 -2.73 5.31 -1.95
C ALA A 88 -2.16 5.01 -3.34
N ASN A 89 -2.88 4.21 -4.14
CA ASN A 89 -2.51 3.92 -5.52
C ASN A 89 -2.39 5.21 -6.34
N PHE A 90 -3.38 6.09 -6.27
CA PHE A 90 -3.38 7.36 -7.01
C PHE A 90 -2.17 8.24 -6.67
N GLU A 91 -1.86 8.42 -5.39
CA GLU A 91 -0.74 9.27 -4.97
C GLU A 91 0.61 8.66 -5.38
N VAL A 92 0.77 7.35 -5.24
CA VAL A 92 2.00 6.65 -5.62
C VAL A 92 2.22 6.68 -7.13
N GLU A 93 1.18 6.52 -7.94
CA GLU A 93 1.28 6.66 -9.40
C GLU A 93 1.62 8.09 -9.83
N LEU A 94 1.23 9.11 -9.05
CA LEU A 94 1.55 10.50 -9.36
C LEU A 94 2.97 10.92 -8.97
N GLY A 95 3.52 10.41 -7.87
CA GLY A 95 4.80 10.89 -7.35
C GLY A 95 5.42 10.01 -6.27
N GLY A 96 5.13 8.71 -6.31
CA GLY A 96 5.65 7.73 -5.38
C GLY A 96 5.11 7.88 -3.96
N LEU A 97 5.73 7.15 -3.04
CA LEU A 97 5.47 7.23 -1.61
C LEU A 97 5.73 8.63 -1.06
N SER A 98 6.59 9.42 -1.71
CA SER A 98 6.81 10.82 -1.35
C SER A 98 5.53 11.66 -1.50
N ALA A 99 4.83 11.53 -2.63
CA ALA A 99 3.53 12.19 -2.83
C ALA A 99 2.49 11.71 -1.82
N PHE A 100 2.42 10.40 -1.55
CA PHE A 100 1.53 9.83 -0.55
C PHE A 100 1.69 10.48 0.84
N PHE A 101 2.94 10.58 1.34
CA PHE A 101 3.19 11.18 2.66
C PHE A 101 3.06 12.70 2.68
N TYR A 102 3.40 13.37 1.59
CA TYR A 102 3.25 14.83 1.47
C TYR A 102 1.77 15.24 1.47
N ASN A 103 0.93 14.48 0.76
CA ASN A 103 -0.49 14.78 0.60
C ASN A 103 -1.34 14.26 1.78
N SER A 104 -2.64 14.53 1.70
CA SER A 104 -3.59 14.17 2.77
C SER A 104 -3.80 12.66 2.92
N ALA A 105 -3.43 11.86 1.92
CA ALA A 105 -3.46 10.40 2.01
C ALA A 105 -2.57 9.89 3.17
N GLY A 106 -1.42 10.53 3.38
CA GLY A 106 -0.50 10.21 4.48
C GLY A 106 -1.07 10.42 5.88
N ASN A 107 -2.22 11.08 6.05
CA ASN A 107 -2.92 11.16 7.34
C ASN A 107 -3.35 9.77 7.83
N TYR A 108 -3.57 8.83 6.91
CA TYR A 108 -4.13 7.50 7.15
C TYR A 108 -3.12 6.41 6.81
N ALA A 109 -1.83 6.64 7.04
CA ALA A 109 -0.77 5.70 6.64
C ALA A 109 -0.94 4.32 7.29
N ALA A 110 -1.27 4.28 8.58
CA ALA A 110 -1.46 3.03 9.31
C ALA A 110 -2.70 2.26 8.81
N GLU A 111 -3.82 2.95 8.59
CA GLU A 111 -5.03 2.35 8.06
C GLU A 111 -4.86 1.91 6.60
N THR A 112 -4.11 2.67 5.81
CA THR A 112 -3.76 2.32 4.44
C THR A 112 -2.90 1.05 4.40
N LEU A 113 -1.95 0.89 5.31
CA LEU A 113 -1.13 -0.32 5.42
C LEU A 113 -2.02 -1.56 5.63
N LEU A 114 -2.93 -1.51 6.60
CA LEU A 114 -3.86 -2.61 6.85
C LEU A 114 -4.81 -2.87 5.67
N ALA A 115 -5.24 -1.81 4.97
CA ALA A 115 -6.08 -1.93 3.80
C ALA A 115 -5.34 -2.60 2.62
N LEU A 116 -4.07 -2.25 2.38
CA LEU A 116 -3.22 -2.90 1.38
C LEU A 116 -3.01 -4.39 1.68
N GLU A 117 -2.78 -4.73 2.95
CA GLU A 117 -2.72 -6.13 3.39
C GLU A 117 -4.05 -6.86 3.13
N THR A 118 -5.18 -6.20 3.40
CA THR A 118 -6.52 -6.76 3.23
C THR A 118 -6.85 -7.07 1.77
N VAL A 119 -6.45 -6.21 0.82
CA VAL A 119 -6.61 -6.48 -0.61
C VAL A 119 -5.54 -7.43 -1.18
N GLY A 120 -4.60 -7.88 -0.33
CA GLY A 120 -3.53 -8.79 -0.71
C GLY A 120 -2.44 -8.14 -1.55
N ALA A 121 -2.25 -6.82 -1.46
CA ALA A 121 -1.16 -6.09 -2.11
C ALA A 121 0.10 -6.15 -1.22
N VAL A 122 0.74 -7.32 -1.22
CA VAL A 122 1.76 -7.68 -0.21
C VAL A 122 3.03 -6.84 -0.38
N HIS A 123 3.45 -6.59 -1.62
CA HIS A 123 4.65 -5.79 -1.89
C HIS A 123 4.41 -4.32 -1.59
N ALA A 124 3.26 -3.77 -1.99
CA ALA A 124 2.85 -2.42 -1.63
C ALA A 124 2.74 -2.21 -0.11
N ALA A 125 2.15 -3.16 0.61
CA ALA A 125 2.10 -3.13 2.07
C ALA A 125 3.51 -3.17 2.70
N ALA A 126 4.40 -4.02 2.17
CA ALA A 126 5.78 -4.10 2.64
C ALA A 126 6.56 -2.79 2.40
N ALA A 127 6.43 -2.21 1.21
CA ALA A 127 7.05 -0.93 0.85
C ALA A 127 6.54 0.20 1.75
N LEU A 128 5.22 0.29 1.95
CA LEU A 128 4.63 1.31 2.82
C LEU A 128 5.10 1.16 4.26
N ARG A 129 5.13 -0.07 4.79
CA ARG A 129 5.64 -0.34 6.16
C ARG A 129 7.11 0.08 6.31
N ALA A 130 7.94 -0.27 5.33
CA ALA A 130 9.36 0.12 5.33
C ALA A 130 9.50 1.65 5.28
N ALA A 131 8.69 2.33 4.48
CA ALA A 131 8.71 3.78 4.38
C ALA A 131 8.25 4.47 5.67
N MET A 132 7.21 3.93 6.33
CA MET A 132 6.74 4.42 7.63
C MET A 132 7.83 4.31 8.70
N ALA A 133 8.59 3.21 8.70
CA ALA A 133 9.67 2.98 9.66
C ALA A 133 10.83 3.99 9.55
N LEU A 134 10.98 4.67 8.41
CA LEU A 134 11.98 5.73 8.24
C LEU A 134 11.62 7.02 9.00
N PHE A 135 10.34 7.24 9.31
CA PHE A 135 9.91 8.45 10.02
C PHE A 135 10.44 8.46 11.46
N PRO A 136 10.74 9.63 12.02
CA PRO A 136 11.06 9.76 13.44
C PRO A 136 9.94 9.15 14.32
N GLY A 137 10.30 8.18 15.16
CA GLY A 137 9.33 7.42 15.97
C GLY A 137 8.71 6.21 15.27
N GLY A 138 9.20 5.84 14.08
CA GLY A 138 8.81 4.63 13.36
C GLY A 138 7.45 4.69 12.65
N SER A 139 6.81 5.87 12.62
CA SER A 139 5.55 6.10 11.90
C SER A 139 5.37 7.58 11.58
N PRO A 140 4.75 7.93 10.43
CA PRO A 140 4.34 9.30 10.15
C PRO A 140 3.27 9.77 11.14
N ALA A 141 3.24 11.08 11.42
CA ALA A 141 2.16 11.69 12.19
C ALA A 141 0.88 11.81 11.34
N ALA A 142 -0.29 11.64 11.97
CA ALA A 142 -1.56 11.92 11.30
C ALA A 142 -1.74 13.43 11.04
N ASP A 143 -1.25 14.26 11.96
CA ASP A 143 -1.19 15.71 11.80
C ASP A 143 -0.28 16.10 10.62
N ARG A 144 -0.79 16.98 9.75
CA ARG A 144 -0.13 17.33 8.49
C ARG A 144 1.20 18.04 8.72
N ASP A 145 1.26 19.00 9.63
CA ASP A 145 2.44 19.84 9.79
C ASP A 145 3.56 19.05 10.46
N ARG A 146 3.22 18.25 11.49
CA ARG A 146 4.18 17.32 12.10
C ARG A 146 4.68 16.28 11.11
N ARG A 147 3.78 15.72 10.27
CA ARG A 147 4.19 14.77 9.24
C ARG A 147 5.08 15.42 8.20
N TYR A 148 4.77 16.65 7.77
CA TYR A 148 5.58 17.38 6.81
C TYR A 148 7.02 17.57 7.31
N THR A 149 7.20 17.90 8.60
CA THR A 149 8.54 17.95 9.21
C THR A 149 9.27 16.61 9.11
N GLY A 150 8.61 15.50 9.45
CA GLY A 150 9.20 14.17 9.31
C GLY A 150 9.47 13.78 7.86
N TRP A 151 8.54 14.08 6.95
CA TRP A 151 8.63 13.78 5.53
C TRP A 151 9.88 14.41 4.90
N ARG A 152 10.19 15.67 5.24
CA ARG A 152 11.41 16.35 4.77
C ARG A 152 12.70 15.61 5.12
N THR A 153 12.71 14.81 6.19
CA THR A 153 13.88 14.03 6.61
C THR A 153 14.02 12.71 5.86
N VAL A 154 12.92 12.16 5.35
CA VAL A 154 12.90 10.82 4.73
C VAL A 154 12.70 10.84 3.21
N ALA A 155 12.22 11.94 2.63
CA ALA A 155 11.73 11.98 1.24
C ALA A 155 12.76 11.49 0.22
N ALA A 156 14.04 11.83 0.42
CA ALA A 156 15.13 11.41 -0.48
C ALA A 156 15.41 9.90 -0.44
N SER A 157 14.99 9.20 0.63
CA SER A 157 15.22 7.78 0.84
C SER A 157 14.07 6.88 0.35
N LEU A 158 12.98 7.47 -0.15
CA LEU A 158 11.77 6.71 -0.53
C LEU A 158 11.86 6.05 -1.91
N GLY A 159 12.74 6.53 -2.80
CA GLY A 159 12.73 6.13 -4.22
C GLY A 159 12.95 4.63 -4.50
N SER A 160 13.71 3.92 -3.66
CA SER A 160 13.87 2.47 -3.80
C SER A 160 12.61 1.69 -3.39
N LEU A 161 11.80 2.26 -2.49
CA LEU A 161 10.56 1.66 -2.00
C LEU A 161 9.42 1.85 -3.00
N ASP A 162 9.47 2.88 -3.84
CA ASP A 162 8.50 3.07 -4.93
C ASP A 162 8.53 1.89 -5.90
N GLN A 163 9.72 1.38 -6.22
CA GLN A 163 9.87 0.20 -7.06
C GLN A 163 9.27 -1.04 -6.41
N GLU A 164 9.49 -1.23 -5.09
CA GLU A 164 8.91 -2.33 -4.34
C GLU A 164 7.38 -2.25 -4.34
N PHE A 165 6.83 -1.04 -4.17
CA PHE A 165 5.38 -0.84 -4.18
C PHE A 165 4.74 -1.31 -5.50
N GLY A 166 5.40 -1.05 -6.63
CA GLY A 166 4.93 -1.46 -7.97
C GLY A 166 5.16 -2.94 -8.32
N ARG A 167 5.73 -3.77 -7.42
CA ARG A 167 6.04 -5.17 -7.73
C ARG A 167 4.87 -6.13 -7.67
N ASP A 168 3.76 -5.75 -7.04
CA ASP A 168 2.59 -6.61 -6.97
C ASP A 168 2.11 -7.01 -8.39
N LYS A 169 1.92 -8.32 -8.60
CA LYS A 169 1.30 -8.91 -9.79
C LYS A 169 0.15 -9.83 -9.35
N PRO A 170 -1.12 -9.57 -9.73
CA PRO A 170 -1.60 -8.33 -10.38
C PRO A 170 -1.30 -7.08 -9.53
N ASP A 171 -1.29 -5.91 -10.15
CA ASP A 171 -0.99 -4.64 -9.48
C ASP A 171 -2.04 -4.25 -8.43
N VAL A 172 -1.74 -3.22 -7.64
CA VAL A 172 -2.57 -2.76 -6.52
C VAL A 172 -3.99 -2.38 -6.99
N PHE A 173 -4.11 -1.69 -8.13
CA PHE A 173 -5.41 -1.28 -8.66
C PHE A 173 -6.25 -2.49 -9.10
N SER A 174 -5.64 -3.45 -9.80
CA SER A 174 -6.27 -4.68 -10.23
C SER A 174 -6.74 -5.53 -9.04
N ARG A 175 -5.95 -5.58 -7.96
CA ARG A 175 -6.34 -6.23 -6.69
C ARG A 175 -7.50 -5.50 -6.03
N LEU A 176 -7.50 -4.17 -6.02
CA LEU A 176 -8.61 -3.36 -5.54
C LEU A 176 -9.89 -3.64 -6.34
N CYS A 177 -9.83 -3.72 -7.66
CA CYS A 177 -10.99 -4.09 -8.49
C CYS A 177 -11.54 -5.47 -8.11
N SER A 178 -10.66 -6.46 -7.96
CA SER A 178 -11.07 -7.81 -7.52
C SER A 178 -11.72 -7.79 -6.13
N PHE A 179 -11.19 -6.98 -5.21
CA PHE A 179 -11.76 -6.79 -3.87
C PHE A 179 -13.17 -6.16 -3.95
N ILE A 180 -13.34 -5.12 -4.77
CA ILE A 180 -14.65 -4.47 -4.98
C ILE A 180 -15.68 -5.46 -5.53
N GLU A 181 -15.30 -6.26 -6.53
CA GLU A 181 -16.18 -7.29 -7.11
C GLU A 181 -16.60 -8.34 -6.07
N CYS A 182 -15.64 -8.82 -5.27
CA CYS A 182 -15.88 -9.78 -4.19
C CYS A 182 -16.81 -9.24 -3.08
N HIS A 183 -16.75 -7.94 -2.81
CA HIS A 183 -17.46 -7.29 -1.72
C HIS A 183 -18.59 -6.36 -2.20
N ALA A 184 -19.05 -6.53 -3.45
CA ALA A 184 -20.04 -5.64 -4.05
C ALA A 184 -21.34 -5.51 -3.23
N ALA A 185 -21.77 -6.59 -2.58
CA ALA A 185 -22.96 -6.60 -1.72
C ALA A 185 -22.81 -5.79 -0.42
N GLU A 186 -21.59 -5.45 -0.01
CA GLU A 186 -21.28 -4.67 1.20
C GLU A 186 -21.12 -3.17 0.93
N LEU A 187 -21.03 -2.79 -0.35
CA LEU A 187 -20.90 -1.40 -0.78
C LEU A 187 -22.27 -0.74 -0.85
N ARG A 188 -22.41 0.45 -0.25
CA ARG A 188 -23.66 1.19 -0.23
C ARG A 188 -23.64 2.31 -1.26
N GLN A 189 -24.80 2.61 -1.81
CA GLN A 189 -24.99 3.82 -2.59
C GLN A 189 -25.12 5.00 -1.63
N HIS A 190 -24.21 5.97 -1.73
CA HIS A 190 -24.29 7.24 -1.03
C HIS A 190 -24.97 8.24 -1.97
N GLY A 191 -26.01 8.95 -1.51
CA GLY A 191 -26.73 9.96 -2.32
C GLY A 191 -28.19 9.64 -2.68
N ALA A 192 -28.89 8.83 -1.88
CA ALA A 192 -30.35 8.67 -1.96
C ALA A 192 -31.07 9.40 -0.81
N GLU A 193 -30.67 10.63 -0.50
CA GLU A 193 -31.52 11.56 0.26
C GLU A 193 -31.50 12.90 -0.49
N GLY A 194 -32.69 13.33 -0.90
CA GLY A 194 -32.94 14.52 -1.72
C GLY A 194 -32.87 15.84 -0.96
#